data_AF-A0A973L0S8-F1
#
_entry.id   AF-A0A973L0S8-F1
#
_cell.length_a   1.000
_cell.length_b   1.000
_cell.length_c   1.000
_cell.angle_alpha   90.00
_cell.angle_beta   90.00
_cell.angle_gamma   90.00
#
_symmetry.space_group_name_H-M   'P 1'
#
loop_
_entity.id
_entity.type
_entity.pdbx_description
1 polymer ?
#
loop_
_entity_poly.entity_id
_entity_poly.type
_entity_poly.pdbx_seq_one_letter_code
_entity_poly.pdbx_strand_id
1 'polypeptide(L)'
;LAGVFPHVYADSGAALVRTGARAATVLAEILELAPFGKILFSSGAHGLPELHVVGARLFREALGRVLGGWVAEGAWSPEDAQRVAGMVAAGNARRVYGLE
;
A
#
# COMPACT_ATOMS: atom_id res chain seq x y z
N LEU A 1 -1.95 -16.13 1.71
CA LEU A 1 -2.00 -16.10 3.19
C LEU A 1 -3.05 -15.13 3.72
N ALA A 2 -2.92 -13.81 3.51
CA ALA A 2 -3.88 -12.82 4.03
C ALA A 2 -5.34 -13.02 3.56
N GLY A 3 -5.55 -13.56 2.35
CA GLY A 3 -6.88 -13.94 1.86
C GLY A 3 -7.49 -15.18 2.52
N VAL A 4 -6.68 -16.02 3.17
CA VAL A 4 -7.11 -17.30 3.76
C VAL A 4 -7.24 -17.19 5.28
N PHE A 5 -6.28 -16.55 5.94
CA PHE A 5 -6.23 -16.48 7.40
C PHE A 5 -6.74 -15.13 7.93
N PRO A 6 -7.74 -15.11 8.83
CA PRO A 6 -8.32 -13.88 9.37
C PRO A 6 -7.29 -12.97 10.06
N HIS A 7 -6.31 -13.56 10.72
CA HIS A 7 -5.30 -12.89 11.55
C HIS A 7 -4.01 -12.53 10.80
N VAL A 8 -3.92 -12.81 9.49
CA VAL A 8 -2.72 -12.51 8.69
C VAL A 8 -2.94 -11.26 7.85
N TYR A 9 -1.99 -10.34 7.94
CA TYR A 9 -1.93 -9.07 7.21
C TYR A 9 -0.68 -9.04 6.32
N ALA A 10 -0.75 -8.35 5.18
CA ALA A 10 0.34 -8.23 4.23
C ALA A 10 1.00 -6.84 4.35
N ASP A 11 2.28 -6.80 4.69
CA ASP A 11 3.07 -5.57 4.65
C ASP A 11 3.68 -5.35 3.26
N SER A 12 3.47 -4.15 2.70
CA SER A 12 3.99 -3.79 1.37
C SER A 12 5.37 -3.13 1.42
N GLY A 13 5.80 -2.60 2.57
CA GLY A 13 6.93 -1.68 2.67
C GLY A 13 8.26 -2.23 2.17
N ALA A 14 8.62 -3.44 2.62
CA ALA A 14 9.87 -4.08 2.23
C ALA A 14 9.95 -4.38 0.72
N ALA A 15 8.81 -4.60 0.05
CA ALA A 15 8.77 -4.85 -1.38
C ALA A 15 8.98 -3.55 -2.17
N LEU A 16 8.32 -2.47 -1.76
CA LEU A 16 8.38 -1.19 -2.47
C LEU A 16 9.78 -0.56 -2.40
N VAL A 17 10.39 -0.51 -1.20
CA VAL A 17 11.70 0.12 -1.04
C VAL A 17 12.81 -0.59 -1.82
N ARG A 18 12.69 -1.91 -2.03
CA ARG A 18 13.66 -2.71 -2.81
C ARG A 18 13.46 -2.64 -4.31
N THR A 19 12.24 -2.35 -4.77
CA THR A 19 11.89 -2.41 -6.20
C THR A 19 11.95 -1.04 -6.89
N GLY A 20 11.93 0.05 -6.11
CA GLY A 20 12.21 1.40 -6.61
C GLY A 20 11.32 1.79 -7.79
N ALA A 21 11.90 1.88 -8.99
CA ALA A 21 11.17 2.22 -10.21
C ALA A 21 9.99 1.27 -10.52
N ARG A 22 10.05 0.02 -10.07
CA ARG A 22 8.99 -1.00 -10.24
C ARG A 22 7.98 -1.03 -9.10
N ALA A 23 8.10 -0.15 -8.10
CA ALA A 23 7.22 -0.14 -6.93
C ALA A 23 5.73 -0.06 -7.30
N ALA A 24 5.35 0.71 -8.33
CA ALA A 24 3.97 0.78 -8.78
C ALA A 24 3.44 -0.57 -9.27
N THR A 25 4.21 -1.29 -10.10
CA THR A 25 3.79 -2.61 -10.58
C THR A 25 3.65 -3.61 -9.45
N VAL A 26 4.63 -3.67 -8.54
CA VAL A 26 4.57 -4.61 -7.41
C VAL A 26 3.43 -4.26 -6.46
N LEU A 27 3.13 -2.97 -6.27
CA LEU A 27 1.99 -2.54 -5.48
C LEU A 27 0.66 -2.96 -6.12
N ALA A 28 0.53 -2.86 -7.46
CA ALA A 28 -0.65 -3.32 -8.17
C ALA A 28 -0.87 -4.83 -7.96
N GLU A 29 0.17 -5.65 -8.12
CA GLU A 29 0.11 -7.09 -7.87
C GLU A 29 -0.32 -7.40 -6.42
N ILE A 30 0.21 -6.67 -5.43
CA ILE A 30 -0.21 -6.83 -4.03
C ILE A 30 -1.70 -6.51 -3.83
N LEU A 31 -2.18 -5.41 -4.44
CA LEU A 31 -3.57 -4.98 -4.37
C LEU A 31 -4.52 -5.97 -5.06
N GLU A 32 -4.07 -6.66 -6.11
CA GLU A 32 -4.84 -7.70 -6.79
C GLU A 32 -4.91 -9.02 -5.98
N LEU A 33 -3.85 -9.35 -5.24
CA LEU A 33 -3.71 -10.63 -4.56
C LEU A 33 -4.23 -10.64 -3.11
N ALA A 34 -4.23 -9.51 -2.41
CA ALA A 34 -4.59 -9.43 -1.00
C ALA A 34 -5.83 -8.56 -0.77
N PRO A 35 -6.70 -8.92 0.20
CA PRO A 35 -7.84 -8.07 0.55
C PRO A 35 -7.39 -6.67 0.99
N PHE A 36 -7.98 -5.61 0.45
CA PHE A 36 -7.56 -4.23 0.74
C PHE A 36 -7.50 -3.89 2.23
N GLY A 37 -8.45 -4.40 3.02
CA GLY A 37 -8.49 -4.21 4.48
C GLY A 37 -7.37 -4.92 5.25
N LYS A 38 -6.53 -5.70 4.55
CA LYS A 38 -5.43 -6.47 5.12
C LYS A 38 -4.05 -6.08 4.57
N ILE A 39 -3.98 -5.06 3.73
CA ILE A 39 -2.71 -4.54 3.21
C ILE A 39 -2.28 -3.37 4.10
N LEU A 40 -1.03 -3.42 4.56
CA LEU A 40 -0.40 -2.42 5.39
C LEU A 40 0.72 -1.73 4.61
N PHE A 41 0.90 -0.45 4.90
CA PHE A 41 2.11 0.27 4.53
C PHE A 41 3.07 0.29 5.72
N SER A 42 4.35 -0.01 5.44
CA SER A 42 5.49 0.37 6.24
C SER A 42 6.53 1.01 5.33
N SER A 43 7.46 1.79 5.85
CA SER A 43 8.52 2.36 4.99
C SER A 43 9.56 1.32 4.55
N GLY A 44 9.60 0.14 5.19
CA GLY A 44 10.67 -0.86 5.00
C GLY A 44 12.08 -0.34 5.34
N ALA A 45 12.19 0.84 5.95
CA ALA A 45 13.45 1.53 6.20
C ALA A 45 14.20 0.92 7.39
N HIS A 46 15.53 0.88 7.29
CA HIS A 46 16.43 0.45 8.35
C HIS A 46 17.74 1.26 8.32
N GLY A 47 18.33 1.52 9.48
CA GLY A 47 19.61 2.23 9.61
C GLY A 47 19.47 3.75 9.55
N LEU A 48 19.12 4.31 8.38
CA LEU A 48 19.08 5.76 8.16
C LEU A 48 17.64 6.33 8.30
N PRO A 49 17.43 7.38 9.12
CA PRO A 49 16.10 7.95 9.34
C PRO A 49 15.47 8.56 8.07
N GLU A 50 16.29 9.10 7.16
CA GLU A 50 15.85 9.70 5.89
C GLU A 50 15.11 8.69 5.00
N LEU A 51 15.45 7.40 5.14
CA LEU A 51 14.81 6.33 4.37
C LEU A 51 13.32 6.16 4.72
N HIS A 52 12.88 6.56 5.92
CA HIS A 52 11.44 6.58 6.23
C HIS A 52 10.70 7.58 5.33
N VAL A 53 11.27 8.77 5.14
CA VAL A 53 10.67 9.82 4.30
C VAL A 53 10.70 9.42 2.83
N VAL A 54 11.82 8.85 2.37
CA VAL A 54 11.97 8.36 0.99
C VAL A 54 10.97 7.22 0.71
N GLY A 55 10.88 6.23 1.61
CA GLY A 55 9.95 5.11 1.48
C GLY A 55 8.49 5.56 1.46
N ALA A 56 8.11 6.50 2.33
CA ALA A 56 6.77 7.07 2.34
C ALA A 56 6.45 7.85 1.06
N ARG A 57 7.41 8.60 0.52
CA ARG A 57 7.24 9.30 -0.76
C ARG A 57 7.06 8.31 -1.91
N LEU A 58 7.92 7.30 -2.00
CA LEU A 58 7.85 6.26 -3.03
C LEU A 58 6.49 5.54 -2.99
N PHE A 59 6.00 5.18 -1.81
CA PHE A 59 4.69 4.56 -1.65
C PHE A 59 3.56 5.46 -2.15
N ARG A 60 3.53 6.76 -1.78
CA ARG A 60 2.48 7.68 -2.24
C ARG A 60 2.50 7.85 -3.76
N GLU A 61 3.68 7.98 -4.35
CA GLU A 61 3.83 8.09 -5.81
C GLU A 61 3.40 6.80 -6.52
N ALA A 62 3.80 5.63 -6.00
CA ALA A 62 3.40 4.33 -6.54
C ALA A 62 1.88 4.12 -6.45
N LEU A 63 1.29 4.34 -5.27
CA LEU A 63 -0.14 4.19 -5.03
C LEU A 63 -0.97 5.13 -5.92
N GLY A 64 -0.53 6.39 -6.05
CA GLY A 64 -1.16 7.36 -6.93
C GLY A 64 -1.13 6.94 -8.40
N ARG A 65 0.00 6.38 -8.87
CA ARG A 65 0.11 5.85 -10.25
C ARG A 65 -0.81 4.66 -10.49
N VAL A 66 -0.85 3.70 -9.57
CA VAL A 66 -1.69 2.50 -9.69
C VAL A 66 -3.17 2.86 -9.71
N LEU A 67 -3.64 3.53 -8.64
CA LEU A 67 -5.05 3.85 -8.51
C LEU A 67 -5.51 4.89 -9.54
N GLY A 68 -4.67 5.86 -9.85
CA GLY A 68 -4.94 6.84 -10.91
C GLY A 68 -5.05 6.20 -12.29
N GLY A 69 -4.21 5.20 -12.59
CA GLY A 69 -4.30 4.41 -13.82
C GLY A 69 -5.63 3.66 -13.92
N TRP A 70 -6.01 2.91 -12.87
CA TRP A 70 -7.28 2.18 -12.85
C TRP A 70 -8.51 3.10 -12.99
N VAL A 71 -8.47 4.29 -12.40
CA VAL A 71 -9.53 5.30 -12.57
C VAL A 71 -9.56 5.83 -14.00
N ALA A 72 -8.40 6.17 -14.58
CA ALA A 72 -8.31 6.69 -15.93
C ALA A 72 -8.79 5.67 -16.99
N GLU A 73 -8.57 4.38 -16.74
CA GLU A 73 -9.04 3.27 -17.58
C GLU A 73 -10.53 2.93 -17.37
N GLY A 74 -11.20 3.57 -16.41
CA GLY A 74 -12.59 3.30 -16.07
C GLY A 74 -12.83 1.99 -15.32
N ALA A 75 -11.76 1.32 -14.87
CA ALA A 75 -11.87 0.10 -14.08
C ALA A 75 -12.37 0.40 -12.66
N TRP A 76 -12.07 1.57 -12.12
CA TRP A 76 -12.42 2.00 -10.76
C TRP A 76 -13.09 3.37 -10.75
N SER A 77 -13.98 3.58 -9.76
CA SER A 77 -14.48 4.92 -9.45
C SER A 77 -13.42 5.74 -8.71
N PRO A 78 -13.40 7.08 -8.86
CA PRO A 78 -12.53 7.94 -8.06
C PRO A 78 -12.75 7.78 -6.55
N GLU A 79 -13.99 7.54 -6.15
CA GLU A 79 -14.39 7.38 -4.74
C GLU A 79 -13.79 6.10 -4.12
N ASP A 80 -13.87 4.97 -4.83
CA ASP A 80 -13.27 3.72 -4.38
C ASP A 80 -11.74 3.80 -4.31
N ALA A 81 -11.12 4.47 -5.30
CA ALA A 81 -9.69 4.70 -5.29
C ALA A 81 -9.26 5.50 -4.04
N GLN A 82 -9.96 6.59 -3.73
CA GLN A 82 -9.68 7.39 -2.52
C GLN A 82 -9.89 6.58 -1.24
N ARG A 83 -10.98 5.81 -1.16
CA ARG A 83 -11.29 4.96 -0.01
C ARG A 83 -10.20 3.93 0.25
N VAL A 84 -9.81 3.16 -0.77
CA VAL A 84 -8.75 2.15 -0.66
C VAL A 84 -7.39 2.81 -0.37
N ALA A 85 -7.09 3.96 -0.97
CA ALA A 85 -5.86 4.68 -0.66
C ALA A 85 -5.76 5.02 0.83
N GLY A 86 -6.84 5.55 1.44
CA GLY A 86 -6.89 5.86 2.87
C GLY A 86 -6.76 4.62 3.76
N MET A 87 -7.40 3.51 3.37
CA MET A 87 -7.29 2.24 4.08
C MET A 87 -5.84 1.74 4.13
N VAL A 88 -5.17 1.66 2.98
CA VAL A 88 -3.82 1.09 2.89
C VAL A 88 -2.75 2.02 3.47
N ALA A 89 -2.91 3.34 3.26
CA ALA A 89 -1.92 4.32 3.72
C ALA A 89 -1.85 4.47 5.24
N ALA A 90 -2.97 4.29 5.95
CA ALA A 90 -2.99 4.43 7.41
C ALA A 90 -4.14 3.68 8.10
N GLY A 91 -5.34 3.66 7.51
CA GLY A 91 -6.55 3.18 8.19
C GLY A 91 -6.45 1.74 8.71
N ASN A 92 -5.88 0.84 7.92
CA ASN A 92 -5.69 -0.55 8.32
C ASN A 92 -4.71 -0.67 9.49
N ALA A 93 -3.59 0.04 9.44
CA ALA A 93 -2.58 0.01 10.51
C ALA A 93 -3.16 0.56 11.82
N ARG A 94 -3.90 1.67 11.78
CA ARG A 94 -4.56 2.24 12.96
C ARG A 94 -5.51 1.24 13.62
N ARG A 95 -6.36 0.58 12.83
CA ARG A 95 -7.31 -0.42 13.31
C ARG A 95 -6.62 -1.66 13.90
N VAL A 96 -5.57 -2.15 13.23
CA VAL A 96 -4.87 -3.38 13.65
C VAL A 96 -4.01 -3.16 14.89
N TYR A 97 -3.37 -1.99 14.99
CA TYR A 97 -2.46 -1.67 16.08
C TYR A 97 -3.10 -0.89 17.23
N GLY A 98 -4.39 -0.53 17.13
CA GLY A 98 -5.11 0.19 18.19
C GLY A 98 -4.55 1.60 18.45
N LEU A 99 -4.28 2.36 17.38
CA LEU A 99 -3.62 3.68 17.44
C LEU A 99 -4.62 4.86 17.50
N GLU A 100 -5.79 4.63 18.08
CA GLU A 100 -6.83 5.65 18.33
C GLU A 100 -6.88 6.03 19.81
#